data_AF-A0AAJ2PH50-F1
#
_entry.id   AF-A0AAJ2PH50-F1
#
_cell.length_a   1.000
_cell.length_b   1.000
_cell.length_c   1.000
_cell.angle_alpha   90.00
_cell.angle_beta   90.00
_cell.angle_gamma   90.00
#
_symmetry.space_group_name_H-M   'P 1'
#
loop_
_entity.id
_entity.type
_entity.pdbx_description
1 polymer ?
#
loop_
_entity_poly.entity_id
_entity_poly.type
_entity_poly.pdbx_seq_one_letter_code
_entity_poly.pdbx_strand_id
1 'polypeptide(L)'
;STSPVEAQSAEDKGVGSIAQDVLDAAKQDAKNKIAKESDAAKEAIDANPNLSDAEKESAKKAVDADAKVATDAIAKASTPDAVQAEEDKGVGAIAQDVLDAAKQDAKNKIAKEAESAKS
;
A
#
# COMPACT_ATOMS: atom_id res chain seq x y z
N SER A 1 -30.00 23.01 36.59
CA SER A 1 -29.36 21.69 36.62
C SER A 1 -29.56 21.02 35.30
N THR A 2 -28.51 20.47 34.71
CA THR A 2 -28.63 19.52 33.60
C THR A 2 -29.26 18.22 34.12
N SER A 3 -30.21 17.67 33.37
CA SER A 3 -30.84 16.40 33.69
C SER A 3 -29.84 15.25 33.46
N PRO A 4 -29.90 14.13 34.20
CA PRO A 4 -29.10 12.94 33.94
C PRO A 4 -29.13 12.46 32.47
N VAL A 5 -30.26 12.67 31.77
CA VAL A 5 -30.43 12.33 30.35
C VAL A 5 -29.60 13.23 29.42
N GLU A 6 -29.47 14.52 29.77
CA GLU A 6 -28.66 15.47 28.99
C GLU A 6 -27.16 15.22 29.20
N ALA A 7 -26.77 14.82 30.41
CA ALA A 7 -25.40 14.40 30.72
C ALA A 7 -25.00 13.13 29.94
N GLN A 8 -25.86 12.10 29.95
CA GLN A 8 -25.62 10.86 29.19
C GLN A 8 -25.50 11.12 27.68
N SER A 9 -26.36 11.97 27.11
CA SER A 9 -26.29 12.29 25.68
C SER A 9 -25.04 13.09 25.29
N ALA A 10 -24.49 13.91 26.19
CA ALA A 10 -23.23 14.61 25.97
C ALA A 10 -22.02 13.66 26.04
N GLU A 11 -22.03 12.70 26.98
CA GLU A 11 -21.00 11.66 27.09
C GLU A 11 -20.97 10.74 25.86
N ASP A 12 -22.14 10.24 25.42
CA ASP A 12 -22.24 9.37 24.24
C ASP A 12 -21.74 10.07 22.96
N LYS A 13 -22.02 11.37 22.80
CA LYS A 13 -21.51 12.18 21.68
C LYS A 13 -19.99 12.35 21.74
N GLY A 14 -19.44 12.58 22.94
CA GLY A 14 -18.00 12.68 23.15
C GLY A 14 -17.27 11.39 22.80
N VAL A 15 -17.77 10.24 23.27
CA VAL A 15 -17.21 8.91 22.95
C VAL A 15 -17.29 8.62 21.45
N GLY A 16 -18.41 8.97 20.80
CA GLY A 16 -18.56 8.82 19.35
C GLY A 16 -17.55 9.66 18.55
N SER A 17 -17.29 10.90 18.97
CA SER A 17 -16.29 11.78 18.34
C SER A 17 -14.88 11.20 18.44
N ILE A 18 -14.49 10.71 19.62
CA ILE A 18 -13.17 10.10 19.84
C ILE A 18 -12.98 8.86 18.97
N ALA A 19 -14.01 8.00 18.85
CA ALA A 19 -13.94 6.82 18.00
C ALA A 19 -13.74 7.18 16.51
N GLN A 20 -14.37 8.26 16.05
CA GLN A 20 -14.20 8.77 14.69
C GLN A 20 -12.80 9.34 14.46
N ASP A 21 -12.28 10.15 15.39
CA ASP A 21 -10.94 10.72 15.31
C ASP A 21 -9.85 9.63 15.26
N VAL A 22 -10.01 8.57 16.06
CA VAL A 22 -9.11 7.41 16.06
C VAL A 22 -9.16 6.68 14.70
N LEU A 23 -10.35 6.51 14.13
CA LEU A 23 -10.50 5.88 12.81
C LEU A 23 -9.86 6.71 11.70
N ASP A 24 -10.04 8.03 11.72
CA ASP A 24 -9.49 8.93 10.70
C ASP A 24 -7.95 9.01 10.79
N ALA A 25 -7.40 9.03 12.01
CA ALA A 25 -5.96 8.92 12.23
C ALA A 25 -5.39 7.59 11.69
N ALA A 26 -6.03 6.45 12.02
CA ALA A 26 -5.62 5.15 11.51
C ALA A 26 -5.63 5.10 9.97
N LYS A 27 -6.67 5.65 9.33
CA LYS A 27 -6.75 5.74 7.86
C LYS A 27 -5.63 6.58 7.27
N GLN A 28 -5.30 7.70 7.90
CA GLN A 28 -4.24 8.58 7.43
C GLN A 28 -2.87 7.90 7.54
N ASP A 29 -2.60 7.25 8.66
CA ASP A 29 -1.35 6.52 8.88
C ASP A 29 -1.16 5.38 7.89
N ALA A 30 -2.21 4.57 7.66
CA ALA A 30 -2.18 3.48 6.69
C ALA A 30 -1.92 3.98 5.26
N LYS A 31 -2.58 5.07 4.84
CA LYS A 31 -2.35 5.69 3.51
C LYS A 31 -0.92 6.21 3.36
N ASN A 32 -0.38 6.84 4.41
CA ASN A 32 1.00 7.31 4.40
C ASN A 32 2.00 6.16 4.29
N LYS A 33 1.72 5.02 4.93
CA LYS A 33 2.54 3.82 4.80
C LYS A 33 2.48 3.24 3.39
N ILE A 34 1.29 3.09 2.80
CA ILE A 34 1.14 2.65 1.41
C ILE A 34 1.93 3.55 0.44
N ALA A 35 1.89 4.86 0.61
CA ALA A 35 2.67 5.79 -0.22
C ALA A 35 4.19 5.54 -0.10
N LYS A 36 4.70 5.40 1.12
CA LYS A 36 6.14 5.12 1.36
C LYS A 36 6.58 3.78 0.77
N GLU A 37 5.78 2.73 0.94
CA GLU A 37 6.07 1.41 0.38
C GLU A 37 6.02 1.43 -1.15
N SER A 38 5.07 2.17 -1.74
CA SER A 38 4.98 2.38 -3.20
C SER A 38 6.23 3.06 -3.75
N ASP A 39 6.72 4.12 -3.08
CA ASP A 39 7.93 4.83 -3.50
C ASP A 39 9.17 3.93 -3.39
N ALA A 40 9.33 3.21 -2.26
CA ALA A 40 10.42 2.26 -2.07
C ALA A 40 10.40 1.11 -3.09
N ALA A 41 9.21 0.61 -3.43
CA ALA A 41 9.04 -0.41 -4.46
C ALA A 41 9.47 0.08 -5.84
N LYS A 42 9.12 1.32 -6.22
CA LYS A 42 9.55 1.92 -7.49
C LYS A 42 11.07 2.09 -7.56
N GLU A 43 11.70 2.52 -6.47
CA GLU A 43 13.16 2.60 -6.37
C GLU A 43 13.82 1.23 -6.53
N ALA A 44 13.29 0.19 -5.87
CA ALA A 44 13.76 -1.18 -6.00
C ALA A 44 13.60 -1.70 -7.45
N ILE A 45 12.48 -1.38 -8.11
CA ILE A 45 12.25 -1.70 -9.53
C ILE A 45 13.30 -1.01 -10.42
N ASP A 46 13.57 0.26 -10.19
CA ASP A 46 14.55 1.03 -10.97
C ASP A 46 15.98 0.52 -10.84
N ALA A 47 16.32 -0.06 -9.69
CA ALA A 47 17.63 -0.66 -9.43
C ALA A 47 17.88 -1.98 -10.19
N ASN A 48 16.87 -2.58 -10.82
CA ASN A 48 17.04 -3.81 -11.60
C ASN A 48 17.81 -3.55 -12.92
N PRO A 49 19.01 -4.12 -13.12
CA PRO A 49 19.90 -3.75 -14.23
C PRO A 49 19.60 -4.47 -15.55
N ASN A 50 18.81 -5.54 -15.52
CA ASN A 50 18.48 -6.36 -16.68
C ASN A 50 17.07 -6.13 -17.22
N LEU A 51 16.22 -5.41 -16.48
CA LEU A 51 14.95 -4.89 -17.01
C LEU A 51 15.18 -3.76 -18.02
N SER A 52 14.41 -3.81 -19.11
CA SER A 52 14.26 -2.68 -20.02
C SER A 52 13.43 -1.55 -19.39
N ASP A 53 13.54 -0.34 -19.94
CA ASP A 53 12.77 0.82 -19.46
C ASP A 53 11.26 0.56 -19.54
N ALA A 54 10.79 -0.15 -20.56
CA ALA A 54 9.38 -0.52 -20.72
C ALA A 54 8.91 -1.51 -19.64
N GLU A 55 9.74 -2.49 -19.26
CA GLU A 55 9.42 -3.42 -18.18
C GLU A 55 9.40 -2.71 -16.83
N LYS A 56 10.35 -1.80 -16.58
CA LYS A 56 10.37 -0.97 -15.36
C LYS A 56 9.10 -0.12 -15.25
N GLU A 57 8.75 0.59 -16.32
CA GLU A 57 7.55 1.42 -16.37
C GLU A 57 6.27 0.59 -16.16
N SER A 58 6.19 -0.61 -16.74
CA SER A 58 5.06 -1.51 -16.53
C SER A 58 4.95 -1.97 -15.08
N ALA A 59 6.07 -2.32 -14.44
CA ALA A 59 6.09 -2.75 -13.05
C ALA A 59 5.72 -1.59 -12.09
N LYS A 60 6.22 -0.37 -12.34
CA LYS A 60 5.83 0.81 -11.54
C LYS A 60 4.34 1.14 -11.66
N LYS A 61 3.75 0.95 -12.84
CA LYS A 61 2.30 1.11 -13.04
C LYS A 61 1.48 0.09 -12.27
N ALA A 62 1.96 -1.15 -12.13
CA ALA A 62 1.33 -2.16 -11.29
C ALA A 62 1.36 -1.69 -9.81
N VAL A 63 2.53 -1.26 -9.34
CA VAL A 63 2.69 -0.70 -7.98
C VAL A 63 1.75 0.48 -7.73
N ASP A 64 1.63 1.41 -8.68
CA ASP A 64 0.69 2.55 -8.58
C ASP A 64 -0.77 2.11 -8.53
N ALA A 65 -1.14 1.10 -9.33
CA ALA A 65 -2.49 0.56 -9.35
C ALA A 65 -2.84 -0.09 -8.01
N ASP A 66 -1.96 -0.92 -7.46
CA ASP A 66 -2.19 -1.62 -6.20
C ASP A 66 -2.15 -0.68 -4.99
N ALA A 67 -1.25 0.31 -4.98
CA ALA A 67 -1.26 1.39 -3.98
C ALA A 67 -2.57 2.18 -4.00
N LYS A 68 -3.12 2.45 -5.19
CA LYS A 68 -4.43 3.10 -5.34
C LYS A 68 -5.56 2.21 -4.82
N VAL A 69 -5.57 0.92 -5.18
CA VAL A 69 -6.58 -0.05 -4.69
C VAL A 69 -6.57 -0.12 -3.17
N ALA A 70 -5.39 -0.21 -2.55
CA ALA A 70 -5.23 -0.22 -1.10
C ALA A 70 -5.75 1.08 -0.46
N THR A 71 -5.37 2.24 -1.02
CA THR A 71 -5.82 3.56 -0.54
C THR A 71 -7.34 3.72 -0.60
N ASP A 72 -7.96 3.23 -1.68
CA ASP A 72 -9.41 3.25 -1.86
C ASP A 72 -10.13 2.31 -0.88
N ALA A 73 -9.53 1.15 -0.57
CA ALA A 73 -10.06 0.21 0.42
C ALA A 73 -9.95 0.76 1.85
N ILE A 74 -8.79 1.32 2.23
CA ILE A 74 -8.56 2.01 3.51
C ILE A 74 -9.57 3.15 3.72
N ALA A 75 -9.85 3.94 2.68
CA ALA A 75 -10.83 5.02 2.77
C ALA A 75 -12.24 4.52 3.14
N LYS A 76 -12.62 3.34 2.64
CA LYS A 76 -13.93 2.69 2.87
C LYS A 76 -14.03 1.93 4.19
N ALA A 77 -12.89 1.56 4.80
CA ALA A 77 -12.88 0.85 6.07
C ALA A 77 -13.63 1.63 7.17
N SER A 78 -14.38 0.93 8.01
CA SER A 78 -15.22 1.55 9.05
C SER A 78 -14.73 1.27 10.48
N THR A 79 -13.63 0.53 10.63
CA THR A 79 -13.00 0.24 11.92
C THR A 79 -11.48 0.28 11.78
N PRO A 80 -10.74 0.58 12.87
CA PRO A 80 -9.27 0.51 12.85
C PRO A 80 -8.73 -0.86 12.43
N ASP A 81 -9.34 -1.95 12.88
CA ASP A 81 -8.92 -3.31 12.48
C ASP A 81 -9.11 -3.54 10.97
N ALA A 82 -10.20 -3.03 10.39
CA ALA A 82 -10.40 -3.11 8.95
C ALA A 82 -9.40 -2.23 8.19
N VAL A 83 -9.02 -1.07 8.73
CA VAL A 83 -7.95 -0.24 8.16
C VAL A 83 -6.62 -1.01 8.12
N GLN A 84 -6.23 -1.62 9.24
CA GLN A 84 -4.98 -2.41 9.30
C GLN A 84 -5.01 -3.58 8.32
N ALA A 85 -6.14 -4.29 8.23
CA ALA A 85 -6.26 -5.41 7.29
C ALA A 85 -6.13 -4.99 5.83
N GLU A 86 -6.65 -3.82 5.44
CA GLU A 86 -6.49 -3.29 4.08
C GLU A 86 -5.09 -2.72 3.84
N GLU A 87 -4.44 -2.15 4.86
CA GLU A 87 -3.02 -1.79 4.82
C GLU A 87 -2.15 -3.02 4.54
N ASP A 88 -2.30 -4.08 5.32
CA ASP A 88 -1.48 -5.30 5.19
C ASP A 88 -1.65 -5.94 3.80
N LYS A 89 -2.87 -5.96 3.27
CA LYS A 89 -3.15 -6.42 1.89
C LYS A 89 -2.43 -5.55 0.86
N GLY A 90 -2.50 -4.21 1.01
CA GLY A 90 -1.86 -3.27 0.11
C GLY A 90 -0.33 -3.40 0.10
N VAL A 91 0.27 -3.50 1.29
CA VAL A 91 1.71 -3.75 1.44
C VAL A 91 2.11 -5.08 0.80
N GLY A 92 1.31 -6.14 1.03
CA GLY A 92 1.54 -7.45 0.42
C GLY A 92 1.50 -7.43 -1.10
N ALA A 93 0.54 -6.70 -1.68
CA ALA A 93 0.42 -6.54 -3.14
C ALA A 93 1.62 -5.79 -3.74
N ILE A 94 2.00 -4.65 -3.15
CA ILE A 94 3.19 -3.88 -3.57
C ILE A 94 4.47 -4.73 -3.47
N ALA A 95 4.63 -5.52 -2.40
CA ALA A 95 5.77 -6.41 -2.24
C ALA A 95 5.79 -7.53 -3.30
N GLN A 96 4.62 -8.02 -3.71
CA GLN A 96 4.49 -9.00 -4.78
C GLN A 96 4.91 -8.42 -6.14
N ASP A 97 4.57 -7.16 -6.44
CA ASP A 97 5.04 -6.48 -7.66
C ASP A 97 6.56 -6.35 -7.72
N VAL A 98 7.19 -5.99 -6.60
CA VAL A 98 8.67 -5.93 -6.50
C VAL A 98 9.28 -7.31 -6.76
N LEU A 99 8.70 -8.36 -6.17
CA LEU A 99 9.16 -9.73 -6.37
C LEU A 99 9.03 -10.17 -7.82
N ASP A 100 7.95 -9.80 -8.50
CA ASP A 100 7.73 -10.17 -9.90
C ASP A 100 8.65 -9.39 -10.85
N ALA A 101 8.94 -8.12 -10.57
CA ALA A 101 9.97 -7.36 -11.27
C ALA A 101 11.37 -7.98 -11.09
N ALA A 102 11.73 -8.39 -9.88
CA ALA A 102 13.01 -9.05 -9.61
C ALA A 102 13.13 -10.42 -10.31
N LYS A 103 12.04 -11.21 -10.38
CA LYS A 103 12.01 -12.45 -11.16
C LYS A 103 12.21 -12.18 -12.65
N GLN A 104 11.61 -11.11 -13.18
CA GLN A 104 11.77 -10.74 -14.59
C GLN A 104 13.21 -10.28 -14.88
N ASP A 105 13.83 -9.51 -13.98
CA ASP A 105 15.24 -9.12 -14.08
C ASP A 105 16.15 -10.35 -14.20
N ALA A 106 15.97 -11.32 -13.29
CA ALA A 106 16.73 -12.56 -13.28
C ALA A 106 16.56 -13.36 -14.57
N LYS A 107 15.34 -13.46 -15.12
CA LYS A 107 15.08 -14.11 -16.40
C LYS A 107 15.81 -13.41 -17.55
N ASN A 108 15.75 -12.08 -17.60
CA ASN A 108 16.42 -11.29 -18.63
C ASN A 108 17.95 -11.46 -18.56
N LYS A 109 18.52 -11.53 -17.36
CA LYS A 109 19.94 -11.82 -17.16
C LYS A 109 20.34 -13.17 -17.76
N ILE A 110 19.60 -14.23 -17.42
CA ILE A 110 19.86 -15.59 -17.92
C ILE A 110 19.76 -15.64 -19.44
N ALA A 111 18.78 -14.96 -20.03
CA ALA A 111 18.64 -14.88 -21.49
C ALA A 111 19.85 -14.20 -22.15
N LYS A 112 20.32 -13.08 -21.61
CA LYS A 112 21.52 -12.38 -22.12
C LYS A 112 22.78 -13.24 -22.01
N GLU A 113 22.95 -13.96 -20.91
CA GLU A 113 24.08 -14.88 -20.71
C GLU A 113 24.02 -16.07 -21.68
N ALA A 114 22.84 -16.65 -21.90
CA ALA A 114 22.65 -17.76 -22.83
C ALA A 114 22.95 -17.38 -24.28
N GLU A 115 22.61 -16.17 -24.72
CA GLU A 115 22.97 -15.67 -26.05
C GLU A 115 24.48 -15.39 -26.17
N SER A 116 25.09 -14.85 -25.12
CA SER A 116 26.53 -14.60 -25.07
C SER A 116 27.36 -15.89 -25.14
N ALA A 117 26.86 -17.00 -24.58
CA ALA A 117 27.53 -18.30 -24.58
C ALA A 117 27.49 -19.03 -25.94
N LYS A 118 26.64 -18.60 -26.88
CA LYS A 118 26.53 -19.18 -28.23
C LYS A 118 27.38 -18.45 -29.27
N SER A 119 27.90 -17.26 -28.91
CA SER A 119 28.70 -16.39 -29.78
C SER A 119 30.19 -16.70 -29.67
#